data_AF-A0A9P4Q654-F1
#
_entry.id   AF-A0A9P4Q654-F1
#
_cell.length_a   1.000
_cell.length_b   1.000
_cell.length_c   1.000
_cell.angle_alpha   90.00
_cell.angle_beta   90.00
_cell.angle_gamma   90.00
#
_symmetry.space_group_name_H-M   'P 1'
#
loop_
_entity.id
_entity.type
_entity.pdbx_description
1 polymer ?
#
loop_
_entity_poly.entity_id
_entity_poly.type
_entity_poly.pdbx_seq_one_letter_code
_entity_poly.pdbx_strand_id
1 'polypeptide(L)'
;VALVEVFTNDGASASTPFIQLLHRLGAKTTKTFSERVTHVVFKNGSATTLQRVRLHNKEVEVDGKGNKIQCVNSRWVSDCEDRGSRVDELDERYVVDVEEAPRGGKRKRKSMEPFALQNINGNIVRDR
;
A
#
# COMPACT_ATOMS: atom_id res chain seq x y z
N VAL A 1 5.26 -8.62 -10.44
CA VAL A 1 3.95 -7.94 -10.68
C VAL A 1 3.96 -6.61 -9.93
N ALA A 2 3.41 -5.53 -10.52
CA ALA A 2 3.38 -4.21 -9.88
C ALA A 2 2.03 -3.93 -9.21
N LEU A 3 2.05 -3.36 -8.01
CA LEU A 3 0.89 -2.76 -7.36
C LEU A 3 0.99 -1.24 -7.51
N VAL A 4 -0.10 -0.58 -7.89
CA VAL A 4 -0.08 0.86 -8.25
C VAL A 4 -1.05 1.63 -7.38
N GLU A 5 -0.50 2.47 -6.50
CA GLU A 5 -1.23 3.42 -5.67
C GLU A 5 -0.71 4.83 -5.94
N VAL A 6 -1.29 5.47 -6.96
CA VAL A 6 -1.00 6.86 -7.31
C VAL A 6 -2.28 7.66 -7.15
N PHE A 7 -2.24 8.62 -6.24
CA PHE A 7 -3.36 9.52 -5.93
C PHE A 7 -2.92 10.97 -6.07
N THR A 8 -3.85 11.81 -6.48
CA THR A 8 -3.68 13.25 -6.46
C THR A 8 -3.71 13.77 -5.02
N ASN A 9 -3.32 15.03 -4.81
CA ASN A 9 -3.24 15.60 -3.46
C ASN A 9 -4.64 15.76 -2.80
N ASP A 10 -5.69 15.84 -3.60
CA ASP A 10 -7.10 15.85 -3.20
C ASP A 10 -7.67 14.44 -2.99
N GLY A 11 -6.86 13.39 -3.16
CA GLY A 11 -7.23 12.00 -2.86
C GLY A 11 -7.97 11.27 -3.98
N ALA A 12 -8.10 11.87 -5.17
CA ALA A 12 -8.62 11.17 -6.34
C ALA A 12 -7.58 10.16 -6.86
N SER A 13 -8.05 9.00 -7.29
CA SER A 13 -7.13 8.00 -7.86
C SER A 13 -6.64 8.45 -9.23
N ALA A 14 -5.32 8.46 -9.40
CA ALA A 14 -4.62 8.68 -10.65
C ALA A 14 -3.84 7.43 -11.09
N SER A 15 -4.14 6.24 -10.54
CA SER A 15 -3.42 4.99 -10.84
C SER A 15 -3.64 4.48 -12.27
N THR A 16 -4.80 4.72 -12.88
CA THR A 16 -5.20 4.09 -14.15
C THR A 16 -4.22 4.34 -15.31
N PRO A 17 -3.76 5.58 -15.59
CA PRO A 17 -2.80 5.82 -16.66
C PRO A 17 -1.48 5.07 -16.45
N PHE A 18 -0.97 5.01 -15.21
CA PHE A 18 0.25 4.26 -14.90
C PHE A 18 0.09 2.75 -15.06
N ILE A 19 -1.09 2.21 -14.74
CA ILE A 19 -1.40 0.80 -14.97
C ILE A 19 -1.37 0.47 -16.48
N GLN A 20 -2.02 1.30 -17.30
CA GLN A 20 -2.05 1.12 -18.75
C GLN A 20 -0.66 1.21 -19.36
N LEU A 21 0.14 2.17 -18.90
CA LEU A 21 1.52 2.34 -19.33
C LEU A 21 2.37 1.10 -18.99
N LEU A 22 2.28 0.60 -17.76
CA LEU A 22 2.98 -0.62 -17.35
C LEU A 22 2.56 -1.83 -18.20
N HIS A 23 1.28 -1.97 -18.53
CA HIS A 23 0.81 -3.05 -19.42
C HIS A 23 1.41 -2.94 -20.83
N ARG A 24 1.47 -1.72 -21.38
CA ARG A 24 2.09 -1.46 -22.69
C ARG A 24 3.59 -1.79 -22.70
N LEU A 25 4.28 -1.58 -21.58
CA LEU A 25 5.67 -1.98 -21.37
C LEU A 25 5.85 -3.47 -21.06
N GLY A 26 4.78 -4.27 -21.10
CA GLY A 26 4.81 -5.72 -20.89
C GLY A 26 4.76 -6.15 -19.41
N ALA A 27 4.57 -5.23 -18.48
CA ALA A 27 4.44 -5.54 -17.06
C ALA A 27 3.03 -5.98 -16.68
N LYS A 28 2.92 -6.84 -15.66
CA LYS A 28 1.64 -7.25 -15.06
C LYS A 28 1.36 -6.42 -13.81
N THR A 29 0.10 -6.05 -13.59
CA THR A 29 -0.32 -5.31 -12.38
C THR A 29 -1.31 -6.11 -11.52
N THR A 30 -1.44 -5.73 -10.25
CA THR A 30 -2.43 -6.27 -9.31
C THR A 30 -3.01 -5.14 -8.45
N LYS A 31 -4.26 -5.30 -8.02
CA LYS A 31 -4.90 -4.42 -7.02
C LYS A 31 -4.68 -4.90 -5.59
N THR A 32 -4.28 -6.17 -5.42
CA THR A 32 -4.15 -6.82 -4.12
C THR A 32 -2.69 -7.08 -3.81
N PHE A 33 -2.27 -6.68 -2.61
CA PHE A 33 -0.96 -7.01 -2.09
C PHE A 33 -0.84 -8.53 -1.89
N SER A 34 0.21 -9.14 -2.43
CA SER A 34 0.48 -10.58 -2.36
C SER A 34 1.97 -10.85 -2.55
N GLU A 35 2.41 -12.09 -2.32
CA GLU A 35 3.80 -12.54 -2.50
C GLU A 35 4.32 -12.37 -3.94
N ARG A 36 3.43 -12.22 -4.92
CA ARG A 36 3.81 -11.99 -6.34
C ARG A 36 4.17 -10.53 -6.63
N VAL A 37 3.90 -9.63 -5.69
CA VAL A 37 4.24 -8.21 -5.82
C VAL A 37 5.76 -8.08 -5.75
N THR A 38 6.30 -7.41 -6.76
CA THR A 38 7.75 -7.13 -6.88
C THR A 38 8.03 -5.64 -6.77
N HIS A 39 7.04 -4.82 -7.16
CA HIS A 39 7.14 -3.37 -7.24
C HIS A 39 5.86 -2.75 -6.69
N VAL A 40 6.00 -1.69 -5.91
CA VAL A 40 4.91 -0.80 -5.51
C VAL A 40 5.20 0.57 -6.09
N VAL A 41 4.33 1.04 -6.98
CA VAL A 41 4.37 2.41 -7.49
C VAL A 41 3.50 3.27 -6.59
N PHE A 42 4.11 4.20 -5.86
CA PHE A 42 3.48 4.92 -4.77
C PHE A 42 3.53 6.44 -4.95
N LYS A 43 2.38 7.09 -4.79
CA LYS A 43 2.26 8.54 -4.57
C LYS A 43 0.95 8.81 -3.85
N ASN A 44 1.01 9.38 -2.64
CA ASN A 44 -0.16 9.67 -1.80
C ASN A 44 -1.08 8.44 -1.58
N GLY A 45 -0.53 7.23 -1.62
CA GLY A 45 -1.26 5.99 -1.41
C GLY A 45 -1.54 5.70 0.06
N SER A 46 -2.00 4.48 0.35
CA SER A 46 -2.32 4.06 1.70
C SER A 46 -1.06 3.83 2.54
N ALA A 47 -1.01 4.41 3.74
CA ALA A 47 0.02 4.11 4.72
C ALA A 47 0.08 2.61 5.08
N THR A 48 -1.04 1.89 4.96
CA THR A 48 -1.07 0.42 5.15
C THR A 48 -0.24 -0.31 4.08
N THR A 49 -0.21 0.20 2.85
CA THR A 49 0.57 -0.38 1.76
C THR A 49 2.07 -0.24 2.04
N LEU A 50 2.52 0.96 2.46
CA LEU A 50 3.91 1.16 2.90
C LEU A 50 4.26 0.27 4.11
N GLN A 51 3.37 0.17 5.11
CA GLN A 51 3.59 -0.72 6.25
C GLN A 51 3.77 -2.19 5.82
N ARG A 52 3.00 -2.67 4.84
CA ARG A 52 3.14 -4.04 4.31
C ARG A 52 4.47 -4.24 3.57
N VAL A 53 4.90 -3.27 2.76
CA VAL A 53 6.21 -3.31 2.10
C VAL A 53 7.33 -3.38 3.13
N ARG A 54 7.28 -2.54 4.17
CA ARG A 54 8.29 -2.52 5.24
C ARG A 54 8.38 -3.85 5.99
N LEU A 55 7.24 -4.42 6.39
CA LEU A 55 7.19 -5.69 7.10
C LEU A 55 7.73 -6.83 6.21
N HIS A 56 7.27 -6.92 4.96
CA HIS A 56 7.76 -7.91 4.00
C HIS A 56 9.28 -7.80 3.80
N ASN A 57 9.79 -6.59 3.54
CA ASN A 57 11.22 -6.40 3.31
C ASN A 57 12.06 -6.74 4.53
N LYS A 58 11.57 -6.43 5.74
CA LYS A 58 12.22 -6.81 7.00
C LYS A 58 12.23 -8.33 7.21
N GLU A 59 11.12 -9.01 6.90
CA GLU A 59 11.04 -10.47 6.96
C GLU A 59 12.03 -11.11 5.98
N VAL A 60 12.12 -10.61 4.75
CA VAL A 60 13.11 -11.06 3.75
C VAL A 60 14.54 -10.86 4.24
N GLU A 61 14.84 -9.75 4.92
CA GLU A 61 16.17 -9.49 5.50
C GLU A 61 16.52 -10.45 6.63
N VAL A 62 15.55 -10.76 7.49
CA VAL A 62 15.76 -11.65 8.65
C VAL A 62 15.87 -13.11 8.21
N ASP A 63 14.97 -13.57 7.35
CA ASP A 63 14.87 -14.97 6.96
C ASP A 63 15.78 -15.33 5.77
N GLY A 64 16.22 -14.31 5.01
CA GLY A 64 17.01 -14.49 3.79
C GLY A 64 16.24 -15.14 2.64
N LYS A 65 14.91 -15.23 2.72
CA LYS A 65 14.05 -15.91 1.74
C LYS A 65 13.20 -14.92 0.97
N GLY A 66 13.16 -15.08 -0.36
CA GLY A 66 12.38 -14.23 -1.25
C GLY A 66 13.12 -12.95 -1.64
N ASN A 67 12.40 -12.04 -2.30
CA ASN A 67 12.96 -10.78 -2.79
C ASN A 67 12.29 -9.60 -2.08
N LYS A 68 13.07 -8.55 -1.84
CA LYS A 68 12.55 -7.26 -1.39
C LYS A 68 11.63 -6.67 -2.47
N ILE A 69 10.52 -6.10 -2.03
CA ILE A 69 9.62 -5.30 -2.86
C ILE A 69 10.26 -3.91 -3.01
N GLN A 70 10.44 -3.50 -4.26
CA GLN A 70 10.92 -2.15 -4.58
C GLN A 70 9.75 -1.16 -4.50
N CYS A 71 9.85 -0.19 -3.61
CA CYS A 71 8.86 0.90 -3.49
C CYS A 71 9.39 2.12 -4.23
N VAL A 72 8.74 2.47 -5.34
CA VAL A 72 9.17 3.54 -6.24
C VAL A 72 8.07 4.57 -6.42
N ASN A 73 8.44 5.82 -6.71
CA ASN A 73 7.47 6.86 -7.03
C ASN A 73 6.99 6.75 -8.49
N SER A 74 5.98 7.54 -8.85
CA SER A 74 5.37 7.50 -10.19
C SER A 74 6.33 7.85 -11.33
N ARG A 75 7.41 8.59 -11.07
CA ARG A 75 8.39 9.00 -12.09
C ARG A 75 9.14 7.81 -12.67
N TRP A 76 9.40 6.77 -11.88
CA TRP A 76 10.05 5.56 -12.36
C TRP A 76 9.31 4.93 -13.55
N VAL A 77 7.97 4.95 -13.52
CA VAL A 77 7.14 4.43 -14.61
C VAL A 77 7.26 5.31 -15.86
N SER A 78 7.26 6.64 -15.70
CA SER A 78 7.43 7.59 -16.80
C SER A 78 8.80 7.44 -17.45
N ASP A 79 9.86 7.33 -16.67
CA ASP A 79 11.22 7.17 -17.20
C ASP A 79 11.41 5.78 -17.85
N CYS A 80 10.69 4.74 -17.38
CA CYS A 80 10.61 3.44 -18.08
C CYS A 80 9.90 3.53 -19.44
N GLU A 81 8.87 4.39 -19.56
CA GLU A 81 8.21 4.67 -20.84
C GLU A 81 9.18 5.31 -21.82
N ASP A 82 9.82 6.39 -21.39
CA ASP A 82 10.72 7.19 -22.23
C ASP A 82 11.90 6.36 -22.75
N ARG A 83 12.40 5.43 -21.93
CA ARG A 83 13.50 4.53 -22.31
C ARG A 83 13.04 3.24 -22.99
N GLY A 84 11.73 2.99 -23.05
CA GLY A 84 11.15 1.73 -23.55
C GLY A 84 11.65 0.47 -22.81
N SER A 85 12.21 0.63 -21.62
CA SER A 85 12.86 -0.44 -20.86
C SER A 85 12.87 -0.13 -19.37
N ARG A 86 13.05 -1.17 -18.57
CA ARG A 86 13.10 -1.08 -17.11
C ARG A 86 14.34 -0.29 -16.68
N VAL A 87 14.15 0.81 -15.94
CA VAL A 87 15.24 1.61 -15.35
C VAL A 87 15.53 1.14 -13.92
N ASP A 88 16.72 1.48 -13.40
CA ASP A 88 17.14 1.09 -12.06
C ASP A 88 16.21 1.68 -10.99
N GLU A 89 15.60 0.81 -10.17
CA GLU A 89 14.73 1.23 -9.07
C GLU A 89 15.47 1.90 -7.92
N LEU A 90 16.76 1.64 -7.77
CA LEU A 90 17.56 2.08 -6.63
C LEU A 90 18.09 3.51 -6.78
N ASP A 91 17.89 4.14 -7.93
CA ASP A 91 18.19 5.56 -8.14
C ASP A 91 17.38 6.41 -7.15
N GLU A 92 18.07 7.28 -6.41
CA GLU A 92 17.50 8.14 -5.35
C GLU A 92 16.30 8.96 -5.82
N ARG A 93 16.20 9.23 -7.13
CA ARG A 93 15.06 9.96 -7.72
C ARG A 93 13.75 9.17 -7.70
N TYR A 94 13.81 7.85 -7.51
CA TYR A 94 12.65 6.96 -7.56
C TYR A 94 12.30 6.37 -6.21
N VAL A 95 13.30 6.15 -5.33
CA VAL A 95 13.11 5.50 -4.04
C VAL A 95 12.07 6.27 -3.20
N VAL A 96 11.11 5.53 -2.65
CA VAL A 96 10.16 6.04 -1.67
C VAL A 96 10.59 5.55 -0.30
N ASP A 97 10.75 6.47 0.65
CA ASP A 97 11.01 6.09 2.04
C ASP A 97 9.80 5.37 2.63
N VAL A 98 10.01 4.12 3.03
CA VAL A 98 8.99 3.23 3.60
C VAL A 98 9.11 3.17 5.13
N GLU A 99 10.23 3.62 5.71
CA GLU A 99 10.50 3.57 7.16
C GLU A 99 9.71 4.64 7.92
N GLU A 100 9.44 5.79 7.29
CA GLU A 100 8.63 6.88 7.86
C GLU A 100 7.12 6.62 7.81
N ALA A 101 6.68 5.49 7.23
CA ALA A 101 5.26 5.16 7.15
C ALA A 101 4.64 5.20 8.56
N PRO A 102 3.59 6.01 8.80
CA PRO A 102 2.99 6.14 10.11
C PRO A 102 2.67 4.75 10.65
N ARG A 103 3.30 4.37 11.76
CA ARG A 103 3.03 3.09 12.44
C ARG A 103 1.54 3.04 12.63
N GLY A 104 0.85 2.20 11.86
CA GLY A 104 -0.61 2.21 11.75
C GLY A 104 -1.20 2.26 13.14
N GLY A 105 -1.63 3.45 13.55
CA GLY A 105 -2.42 3.59 14.75
C GLY A 105 -3.64 2.77 14.43
N LYS A 106 -3.82 1.63 15.12
CA LYS A 106 -5.12 0.96 15.16
C LYS A 106 -6.09 2.12 15.29
N ARG A 107 -6.91 2.37 14.27
CA ARG A 107 -8.22 2.97 14.52
C ARG A 107 -8.84 1.96 15.47
N LYS A 108 -8.55 2.10 16.77
CA LYS A 108 -9.35 1.51 17.83
C LYS A 108 -10.73 1.93 17.38
N ARG A 109 -11.59 0.96 17.04
CA ARG A 109 -13.01 1.25 16.87
C ARG A 109 -13.34 2.22 17.99
N LYS A 110 -13.77 3.43 17.64
CA LYS A 110 -14.31 4.37 18.63
C LYS A 110 -15.33 3.54 19.39
N SER A 111 -15.07 3.32 20.68
CA SER A 111 -16.02 2.86 21.67
C SER A 111 -16.94 1.70 21.22
N MET A 112 -16.59 0.47 21.59
CA MET A 112 -17.62 -0.43 22.12
C MET A 112 -17.81 -0.01 23.59
N GLU A 113 -18.32 1.20 23.84
CA GLU A 113 -18.93 1.40 25.14
C GLU A 113 -20.15 0.46 25.15
N PRO A 114 -20.23 -0.49 26.08
CA PRO A 114 -21.42 -1.31 26.18
C PRO A 114 -22.58 -0.36 26.44
N PHE A 115 -23.57 -0.32 25.55
CA PHE A 115 -24.86 0.29 25.86
C PHE A 115 -25.33 -0.32 27.18
N ALA A 116 -25.67 0.53 28.16
CA ALA A 116 -26.12 0.06 29.45
C ALA A 116 -27.31 -0.87 29.25
N LEU A 117 -27.12 -2.14 29.59
CA LEU A 117 -28.16 -3.15 29.55
C LEU A 117 -28.97 -3.00 30.84
N GLN A 118 -30.23 -2.58 30.75
CA GLN A 118 -31.12 -2.54 31.91
C GLN A 118 -31.78 -3.91 32.08
N ASN A 119 -31.69 -4.47 33.29
CA ASN A 119 -32.44 -5.67 33.68
C ASN A 119 -33.75 -5.22 34.31
N ILE A 120 -34.87 -5.45 33.61
CA ILE A 120 -36.20 -5.21 34.13
C ILE A 120 -36.86 -6.58 34.34
N ASN A 121 -37.03 -6.96 35.60
CA ASN A 121 -37.73 -8.20 36.01
C ASN A 121 -37.18 -9.48 35.35
N GLY A 122 -35.85 -9.58 35.16
CA GLY A 122 -35.20 -10.75 34.56
C GLY A 122 -35.03 -10.67 33.05
N ASN A 123 -35.59 -9.65 32.40
CA ASN A 123 -35.41 -9.40 30.96
C ASN A 123 -34.41 -8.27 30.72
N ILE A 124 -33.40 -8.55 29.88
CA ILE A 124 -32.37 -7.60 29.50
C ILE A 124 -32.86 -6.80 28.28
N VAL A 125 -33.06 -5.50 28.45
CA VAL A 125 -33.56 -4.59 27.40
C VAL A 125 -32.50 -3.54 27.09
N ARG A 126 -32.40 -3.14 25.81
CA ARG A 126 -31.52 -2.06 25.35
C ARG A 126 -32.15 -0.71 25.69
N ASP A 127 -31.44 0.14 26.43
CA ASP A 127 -31.83 1.54 26.63
C ASP A 127 -31.71 2.29 25.29
N ARG A 128 -32.74 3.08 24.92
CA ARG A 128 -32.91 3.61 23.56
C ARG A 128 -32.41 5.04 23.42
#